data_AF-A0A7J8QKD1-F1
#
_entry.id   AF-A0A7J8QKD1-F1
#
_cell.length_a   1.000
_cell.length_b   1.000
_cell.length_c   1.000
_cell.angle_alpha   90.00
_cell.angle_beta   90.00
_cell.angle_gamma   90.00
#
_symmetry.space_group_name_H-M   'P 1'
#
loop_
_entity.id
_entity.type
_entity.pdbx_description
1 polymer ?
#
loop_
_entity_poly.entity_id
_entity_poly.type
_entity_poly.pdbx_seq_one_letter_code
_entity_poly.pdbx_strand_id
1 'polypeptide(L)'
;YLAAKSEADHYTRELKREEEEIINVPDVEAAEVAEILAEYGVEPHEYAPVVNALRKRPQAWLDFMMKFELGLEKPDPRRALQSAFNIAVSYILGGLVPLLPYMFIPRAQDAVVASVVITIAALLIFGYAKGYFTGNKPVKSAFQTALIGAIASAAAFGIAKVIHP
;
A
#
# COMPACT_ATOMS: atom_id res chain seq x y z
N TYR A 1 -6.43 -8.16 -1.93
CA TYR A 1 -6.13 -9.36 -2.71
C TYR A 1 -5.68 -9.02 -4.12
N LEU A 2 -6.54 -8.45 -4.98
CA LEU A 2 -6.23 -8.22 -6.40
C LEU A 2 -4.99 -7.35 -6.61
N ALA A 3 -4.86 -6.23 -5.89
CA ALA A 3 -3.67 -5.38 -5.97
C ALA A 3 -2.39 -6.15 -5.61
N ALA A 4 -2.35 -6.79 -4.44
CA ALA A 4 -1.21 -7.60 -4.01
C ALA A 4 -0.90 -8.79 -4.94
N LYS A 5 -1.93 -9.40 -5.57
CA LYS A 5 -1.75 -10.45 -6.58
C LYS A 5 -1.15 -9.86 -7.86
N SER A 6 -1.65 -8.72 -8.31
CA SER A 6 -1.15 -8.01 -9.50
C SER A 6 0.32 -7.61 -9.34
N GLU A 7 0.71 -7.11 -8.15
CA GLU A 7 2.12 -6.83 -7.82
C GLU A 7 2.98 -8.09 -7.91
N ALA A 8 2.48 -9.23 -7.41
CA ALA A 8 3.20 -10.51 -7.49
C ALA A 8 3.32 -11.07 -8.90
N ASP A 9 2.24 -10.96 -9.69
CA ASP A 9 2.24 -11.36 -11.09
C ASP A 9 3.17 -10.46 -11.92
N HIS A 10 3.20 -9.15 -11.64
CA HIS A 10 4.13 -8.21 -12.27
C HIS A 10 5.58 -8.52 -11.92
N TYR A 11 5.91 -8.72 -10.64
CA TYR A 11 7.24 -9.13 -10.20
C TYR A 11 7.72 -10.39 -10.94
N THR A 12 6.86 -11.40 -11.04
CA THR A 12 7.22 -12.68 -11.67
C THR A 12 7.46 -12.53 -13.17
N ARG A 13 6.73 -11.63 -13.84
CA ARG A 13 6.92 -11.33 -15.26
C ARG A 13 8.24 -10.62 -15.51
N GLU A 14 8.54 -9.57 -14.74
CA GLU A 14 9.80 -8.84 -14.89
C GLU A 14 10.99 -9.73 -14.53
N LEU A 15 10.90 -10.53 -13.45
CA LEU A 15 11.96 -11.47 -13.08
C LEU A 15 12.35 -12.40 -14.23
N LYS A 16 11.34 -12.94 -14.93
CA LYS A 16 11.56 -13.83 -16.07
C LYS A 16 12.16 -13.08 -17.26
N ARG A 17 11.68 -11.87 -17.52
CA ARG A 17 12.17 -11.03 -18.61
C ARG A 17 13.65 -10.68 -18.41
N GLU A 18 13.98 -10.22 -17.21
CA GLU A 18 15.34 -9.85 -16.80
C GLU A 18 16.30 -11.06 -16.87
N GLU A 19 15.83 -12.24 -16.43
CA GLU A 19 16.59 -13.48 -16.57
C GLU A 19 16.87 -13.83 -18.05
N GLU A 20 15.91 -13.60 -18.95
CA GLU A 20 16.10 -13.80 -20.39
C GLU A 20 17.04 -12.76 -21.01
N GLU A 21 16.98 -11.49 -20.59
CA GLU A 21 17.84 -10.40 -21.04
C GLU A 21 19.31 -10.64 -20.61
N ILE A 22 19.57 -11.02 -19.35
CA ILE A 22 20.90 -11.40 -18.84
C ILE A 22 21.53 -12.54 -19.67
N ILE A 23 20.72 -13.47 -20.17
CA ILE A 23 21.21 -14.60 -20.98
C ILE A 23 21.45 -14.18 -22.44
N ASN A 24 20.52 -13.43 -23.02
CA ASN A 24 20.51 -13.14 -24.45
C ASN A 24 21.41 -11.97 -24.84
N VAL A 25 21.53 -10.95 -23.97
CA VAL A 25 22.28 -9.72 -24.21
C VAL A 25 23.14 -9.33 -22.99
N PRO A 26 24.01 -10.23 -22.49
CA PRO A 26 24.72 -10.04 -21.21
C PRO A 26 25.63 -8.81 -21.16
N ASP A 27 26.14 -8.33 -22.29
CA ASP A 27 26.98 -7.12 -22.30
C ASP A 27 26.15 -5.83 -22.22
N VAL A 28 24.88 -5.86 -22.64
CA VAL A 28 23.93 -4.75 -22.46
C VAL A 28 23.54 -4.65 -20.99
N GLU A 29 23.07 -5.75 -20.40
CA GLU A 29 22.73 -5.80 -18.97
C GLU A 29 23.92 -5.45 -18.05
N ALA A 30 25.14 -5.79 -18.46
CA ALA A 30 26.33 -5.44 -17.69
C ALA A 30 26.63 -3.94 -17.74
N ALA A 31 26.29 -3.28 -18.84
CA ALA A 31 26.37 -1.83 -18.97
C ALA A 31 25.31 -1.13 -18.10
N GLU A 32 24.12 -1.70 -17.97
CA GLU A 32 23.07 -1.16 -17.09
C GLU A 32 23.47 -1.24 -15.60
N VAL A 33 24.08 -2.34 -15.15
CA VAL A 33 24.68 -2.41 -13.80
C VAL A 33 25.75 -1.32 -13.61
N ALA A 34 26.59 -1.11 -14.63
CA ALA A 34 27.63 -0.08 -14.57
C ALA A 34 27.03 1.33 -14.51
N GLU A 35 25.96 1.59 -15.26
CA GLU A 35 25.22 2.86 -15.25
C GLU A 35 24.61 3.13 -13.87
N ILE A 36 23.91 2.15 -13.30
CA ILE A 36 23.36 2.25 -11.94
C ILE A 36 24.46 2.61 -10.93
N LEU A 37 25.60 1.92 -10.96
CA LEU A 37 26.71 2.21 -10.05
C LEU A 37 27.32 3.59 -10.28
N ALA A 38 27.42 4.03 -11.54
CA ALA A 38 27.91 5.36 -11.89
C ALA A 38 26.96 6.48 -11.41
N GLU A 39 25.64 6.27 -11.41
CA GLU A 39 24.66 7.21 -10.84
C GLU A 39 24.86 7.43 -9.33
N TYR A 40 25.35 6.42 -8.62
CA TYR A 40 25.76 6.53 -7.21
C TYR A 40 27.15 7.16 -7.02
N GLY A 41 27.81 7.58 -8.09
CA GLY A 41 29.12 8.24 -8.05
C GLY A 41 30.31 7.27 -7.92
N VAL A 42 30.11 5.98 -8.19
CA VAL A 42 31.21 4.99 -8.21
C VAL A 42 32.04 5.19 -9.47
N GLU A 43 33.36 5.26 -9.36
CA GLU A 43 34.21 5.50 -10.53
C GLU A 43 34.35 4.24 -11.41
N PRO A 44 34.60 4.38 -12.73
CA PRO A 44 34.72 3.24 -13.65
C PRO A 44 35.71 2.16 -13.25
N HIS A 45 36.83 2.56 -12.64
CA HIS A 45 37.85 1.63 -12.19
C HIS A 45 37.42 0.85 -10.93
N GLU A 46 36.42 1.34 -10.18
CA GLU A 46 35.89 0.73 -8.96
C GLU A 46 34.70 -0.20 -9.24
N TYR A 47 33.77 0.18 -10.13
CA TYR A 47 32.62 -0.67 -10.44
C TYR A 47 32.93 -1.79 -11.45
N ALA A 48 33.95 -1.64 -12.31
CA ALA A 48 34.25 -2.67 -13.30
C ALA A 48 34.57 -4.05 -12.69
N PRO A 49 35.34 -4.16 -11.58
CA PRO A 49 35.49 -5.42 -10.85
C PRO A 49 34.18 -5.96 -10.26
N VAL A 50 33.27 -5.07 -9.82
CA VAL A 50 31.96 -5.44 -9.25
C VAL A 50 31.07 -6.05 -10.33
N VAL A 51 30.95 -5.40 -11.47
CA VAL A 51 30.21 -5.91 -12.65
C VAL A 51 30.74 -7.30 -13.04
N ASN A 52 32.07 -7.46 -13.15
CA ASN A 52 32.68 -8.75 -13.48
C ASN A 52 32.44 -9.84 -12.42
N ALA A 53 32.31 -9.46 -11.14
CA ALA A 53 31.97 -10.39 -10.08
C ALA A 53 30.48 -10.81 -10.14
N LEU A 54 29.57 -9.87 -10.45
CA LEU A 54 28.15 -10.12 -10.64
C LEU A 54 27.89 -11.02 -11.87
N ARG A 55 28.62 -10.83 -12.98
CA ARG A 55 28.56 -11.72 -14.17
C ARG A 55 28.80 -13.19 -13.84
N LYS A 56 29.60 -13.48 -12.81
CA LYS A 56 29.92 -14.85 -12.37
C LYS A 56 28.88 -15.42 -11.40
N ARG A 57 27.92 -14.61 -10.95
CA ARG A 57 26.88 -14.97 -9.97
C ARG A 57 25.51 -14.52 -10.49
N PRO A 58 24.91 -15.26 -11.45
CA PRO A 58 23.67 -14.87 -12.12
C PRO A 58 22.53 -14.49 -11.17
N GLN A 59 22.35 -15.24 -10.07
CA GLN A 59 21.32 -14.91 -9.08
C GLN A 59 21.56 -13.55 -8.41
N ALA A 60 22.81 -13.24 -8.04
CA ALA A 60 23.12 -11.98 -7.38
C ALA A 60 23.06 -10.78 -8.34
N TRP A 61 23.35 -11.02 -9.63
CA TRP A 61 23.17 -10.03 -10.68
C TRP A 61 21.69 -9.76 -10.93
N LEU A 62 20.88 -10.81 -11.11
CA LEU A 62 19.42 -10.69 -11.27
C LEU A 62 18.79 -10.00 -10.06
N ASP A 63 19.15 -10.39 -8.83
CA ASP A 63 18.65 -9.74 -7.62
C ASP A 63 19.06 -8.26 -7.53
N PHE A 64 20.23 -7.90 -8.07
CA PHE A 64 20.69 -6.51 -8.16
C PHE A 64 19.84 -5.72 -9.16
N MET A 65 19.66 -6.22 -10.38
CA MET A 65 18.86 -5.55 -11.43
C MET A 65 17.42 -5.37 -10.96
N MET A 66 16.78 -6.46 -10.50
CA MET A 66 15.41 -6.41 -9.97
C MET A 66 15.23 -5.34 -8.89
N LYS A 67 16.23 -5.15 -8.03
CA LYS A 67 16.16 -4.20 -6.92
C LYS A 67 16.50 -2.76 -7.32
N PHE A 68 17.57 -2.54 -8.07
CA PHE A 68 18.13 -1.21 -8.30
C PHE A 68 17.68 -0.58 -9.61
N GLU A 69 17.41 -1.40 -10.63
CA GLU A 69 16.89 -0.92 -11.90
C GLU A 69 15.35 -0.80 -11.86
N LEU A 70 14.68 -1.90 -11.49
CA LEU A 70 13.21 -1.97 -11.54
C LEU A 70 12.53 -1.53 -10.22
N GLY A 71 13.28 -1.44 -9.12
CA GLY A 71 12.72 -1.12 -7.81
C GLY A 71 11.76 -2.19 -7.27
N LEU A 72 11.88 -3.43 -7.74
CA LEU A 72 10.98 -4.53 -7.43
C LEU A 72 11.56 -5.43 -6.34
N GLU A 73 10.82 -5.57 -5.24
CA GLU A 73 11.15 -6.51 -4.16
C GLU A 73 10.32 -7.78 -4.25
N LYS A 74 10.94 -8.92 -3.92
CA LYS A 74 10.28 -10.22 -3.93
C LYS A 74 9.06 -10.22 -3.00
N PRO A 75 7.84 -10.41 -3.54
CA PRO A 75 6.63 -10.33 -2.73
C PRO A 75 6.48 -11.59 -1.86
N ASP A 76 6.02 -11.41 -0.62
CA ASP A 76 5.65 -12.54 0.24
C ASP A 76 4.37 -13.19 -0.31
N PRO A 77 4.39 -14.49 -0.66
CA PRO A 77 3.24 -15.21 -1.23
C PRO A 77 2.00 -15.19 -0.32
N ARG A 78 2.17 -15.04 1.00
CA ARG A 78 1.07 -14.97 1.97
C ARG A 78 0.46 -13.57 2.08
N ARG A 79 1.19 -12.54 1.65
CA ARG A 79 0.78 -11.12 1.77
C ARG A 79 -0.56 -10.86 1.10
N ALA A 80 -0.81 -11.47 -0.06
CA ALA A 80 -2.07 -11.24 -0.80
C ALA A 80 -3.31 -11.70 -0.01
N LEU A 81 -3.24 -12.87 0.62
CA LEU A 81 -4.34 -13.42 1.43
C LEU A 81 -4.45 -12.72 2.78
N GLN A 82 -3.32 -12.48 3.47
CA GLN A 82 -3.31 -11.77 4.75
C GLN A 82 -3.85 -10.35 4.62
N SER A 83 -3.42 -9.62 3.58
CA SER A 83 -3.96 -8.29 3.28
C SER A 83 -5.46 -8.33 3.03
N ALA A 84 -5.95 -9.29 2.25
CA ALA A 84 -7.38 -9.43 1.97
C ALA A 84 -8.20 -9.68 3.23
N PHE A 85 -7.75 -10.61 4.07
CA PHE A 85 -8.42 -10.95 5.33
C PHE A 85 -8.44 -9.78 6.30
N ASN A 86 -7.30 -9.12 6.50
CA ASN A 86 -7.19 -7.98 7.40
C ASN A 86 -8.10 -6.82 6.97
N ILE A 87 -8.16 -6.52 5.67
CA ILE A 87 -9.05 -5.48 5.12
C ILE A 87 -10.51 -5.88 5.31
N ALA A 88 -10.89 -7.12 4.98
CA ALA A 88 -12.28 -7.58 5.10
C ALA A 88 -12.78 -7.51 6.55
N VAL A 89 -12.01 -8.05 7.50
CA VAL A 89 -12.34 -8.01 8.93
C VAL A 89 -12.41 -6.56 9.43
N SER A 90 -11.43 -5.73 9.07
CA SER A 90 -11.41 -4.31 9.49
C SER A 90 -12.61 -3.55 8.94
N TYR A 91 -13.03 -3.83 7.70
CA TYR A 91 -14.17 -3.17 7.08
C TYR A 91 -15.49 -3.59 7.73
N ILE A 92 -15.65 -4.89 8.03
CA ILE A 92 -16.82 -5.40 8.77
C ILE A 92 -16.90 -4.74 10.15
N LEU A 93 -15.81 -4.78 10.91
CA LEU A 93 -15.78 -4.21 12.26
C LEU A 93 -16.01 -2.70 12.24
N GLY A 94 -15.33 -1.98 11.34
CA GLY A 94 -15.48 -0.53 11.19
C GLY A 94 -16.87 -0.11 10.72
N GLY A 95 -17.47 -0.86 9.80
CA GLY A 95 -18.83 -0.62 9.32
C GLY A 95 -19.91 -0.97 10.34
N LEU A 96 -19.62 -1.89 11.27
CA LEU A 96 -20.57 -2.23 12.34
C LEU A 96 -20.72 -1.09 13.35
N VAL A 97 -19.64 -0.34 13.66
CA VAL A 97 -19.65 0.77 14.62
C VAL A 97 -20.81 1.77 14.42
N PRO A 98 -21.00 2.38 13.23
CA PRO A 98 -22.12 3.30 13.01
C PRO A 98 -23.49 2.62 13.01
N LEU A 99 -23.56 1.31 12.74
CA LEU A 99 -24.82 0.55 12.69
C LEU A 99 -25.29 0.08 14.07
N LEU A 100 -24.38 -0.05 15.05
CA LEU A 100 -24.70 -0.56 16.38
C LEU A 100 -25.90 0.16 17.02
N PRO A 101 -26.02 1.51 17.03
CA PRO A 101 -27.15 2.17 17.68
C PRO A 101 -28.50 1.83 17.05
N TYR A 102 -28.54 1.58 15.74
CA TYR A 102 -29.76 1.21 15.03
C TYR A 102 -30.26 -0.20 15.39
N MET A 103 -29.40 -1.05 15.94
CA MET A 103 -29.80 -2.38 16.43
C MET A 103 -30.56 -2.31 17.76
N PHE A 104 -30.37 -1.24 18.55
CA PHE A 104 -30.91 -1.11 19.90
C PHE A 104 -31.93 0.02 20.05
N ILE A 105 -31.90 1.03 19.17
CA ILE A 105 -32.77 2.21 19.24
C ILE A 105 -33.79 2.13 18.08
N PRO A 106 -35.09 1.86 18.37
CA PRO A 106 -36.10 1.65 17.33
C PRO A 106 -36.40 2.89 16.48
N ARG A 107 -36.23 4.09 17.04
CA ARG A 107 -36.46 5.35 16.34
C ARG A 107 -35.19 5.78 15.62
N ALA A 108 -35.22 5.78 14.28
CA ALA A 108 -34.06 6.12 13.46
C ALA A 108 -33.51 7.53 13.74
N GLN A 109 -34.37 8.49 14.10
CA GLN A 109 -33.98 9.86 14.45
C GLN A 109 -33.15 9.93 15.75
N ASP A 110 -33.43 9.06 16.71
CA ASP A 110 -32.65 9.01 17.95
C ASP A 110 -31.37 8.18 17.73
N ALA A 111 -31.48 7.10 16.95
CA ALA A 111 -30.37 6.22 16.59
C ALA A 111 -29.27 6.96 15.79
N VAL A 112 -29.64 7.86 14.88
CA VAL A 112 -28.66 8.64 14.09
C VAL A 112 -27.81 9.56 14.96
N VAL A 113 -28.38 10.18 16.00
CA VAL A 113 -27.61 11.04 16.90
C VAL A 113 -26.58 10.23 17.68
N ALA A 114 -26.99 9.08 18.23
CA ALA A 114 -26.07 8.17 18.90
C ALA A 114 -24.98 7.63 17.95
N SER A 115 -25.36 7.28 16.72
CA SER A 115 -24.45 6.81 15.67
C SER A 115 -23.39 7.86 15.29
N VAL A 116 -23.79 9.11 15.12
CA VAL A 116 -22.87 10.22 14.83
C VAL A 116 -21.83 10.38 15.94
N VAL A 117 -22.26 10.40 17.20
CA VAL A 117 -21.34 10.57 18.34
C VAL A 117 -20.34 9.41 18.43
N ILE A 118 -20.82 8.16 18.36
CA ILE A 118 -19.97 6.97 18.44
C ILE A 118 -19.01 6.90 17.26
N THR A 119 -19.47 7.23 16.06
CA THR A 119 -18.65 7.21 14.85
C THR A 119 -17.58 8.29 14.89
N ILE A 120 -17.89 9.52 15.33
CA ILE A 120 -16.89 10.57 15.50
C ILE A 120 -15.83 10.15 16.52
N ALA A 121 -16.24 9.60 17.67
CA ALA A 121 -15.30 9.09 18.66
C ALA A 121 -14.39 7.99 18.08
N ALA A 122 -14.96 7.03 17.35
CA ALA A 122 -14.20 5.98 16.69
C ALA A 122 -13.23 6.54 15.64
N LEU A 123 -13.66 7.49 14.80
CA LEU A 123 -12.82 8.13 13.79
C LEU A 123 -11.65 8.90 14.42
N LEU A 124 -11.87 9.56 15.55
CA LEU A 124 -10.79 10.22 16.31
C LEU A 124 -9.79 9.21 16.86
N ILE A 125 -10.27 8.11 17.46
CA ILE A 125 -9.42 7.04 18.01
C ILE A 125 -8.60 6.38 16.89
N PHE A 126 -9.25 5.92 15.83
CA PHE A 126 -8.57 5.28 14.70
C PHE A 126 -7.65 6.25 13.94
N GLY A 127 -8.06 7.51 13.79
CA GLY A 127 -7.23 8.54 13.18
C GLY A 127 -5.99 8.87 14.02
N TYR A 128 -6.11 8.88 15.36
CA TYR A 128 -4.97 9.02 16.26
C TYR A 128 -4.01 7.84 16.13
N ALA A 129 -4.54 6.61 16.21
CA ALA A 129 -3.77 5.38 16.07
C ALA A 129 -3.03 5.33 14.73
N LYS A 130 -3.72 5.65 13.63
CA LYS A 130 -3.12 5.81 12.29
C LYS A 130 -1.95 6.79 12.32
N GLY A 131 -2.12 7.97 12.95
CA GLY A 131 -1.06 8.97 13.00
C GLY A 131 0.16 8.46 13.77
N TYR A 132 -0.06 7.80 14.91
CA TYR A 132 0.99 7.19 15.73
C TYR A 132 1.79 6.14 14.95
N PHE A 133 1.12 5.18 14.30
CA PHE A 133 1.81 4.11 13.56
C PHE A 133 2.49 4.57 12.27
N THR A 134 2.04 5.67 11.66
CA THR A 134 2.61 6.20 10.41
C THR A 134 3.70 7.25 10.64
N GLY A 135 4.07 7.55 11.88
CA GLY A 135 5.06 8.59 12.21
C GLY A 135 4.57 10.02 11.98
N ASN A 136 3.26 10.22 11.73
CA ASN A 136 2.64 11.52 11.55
C ASN A 136 2.18 12.10 12.88
N LYS A 137 1.87 13.42 12.93
CA LYS A 137 1.28 14.06 14.13
C LYS A 137 -0.07 13.41 14.48
N PRO A 138 -0.20 12.65 15.59
CA PRO A 138 -1.38 11.82 15.86
C PRO A 138 -2.68 12.61 15.96
N VAL A 139 -2.65 13.74 16.67
CA VAL A 139 -3.81 14.63 16.84
C VAL A 139 -4.28 15.18 15.49
N LYS A 140 -3.36 15.57 14.61
CA LYS A 140 -3.71 16.07 13.27
C LYS A 140 -4.37 14.97 12.43
N SER A 141 -3.83 13.75 12.49
CA SER A 141 -4.41 12.59 11.80
C SER A 141 -5.82 12.24 12.31
N ALA A 142 -6.05 12.34 13.63
CA ALA A 142 -7.37 12.17 14.24
C ALA A 142 -8.41 13.14 13.67
N PHE A 143 -8.12 14.44 13.70
CA PHE A 143 -9.03 15.47 13.17
C PHE A 143 -9.25 15.34 11.66
N GLN A 144 -8.21 15.01 10.89
CA GLN A 144 -8.35 14.77 9.45
C GLN A 144 -9.27 13.60 9.15
N THR A 145 -9.11 12.47 9.86
CA THR A 145 -9.97 11.29 9.68
C THR A 145 -11.42 11.61 10.04
N ALA A 146 -11.66 12.30 11.15
CA ALA A 146 -13.01 12.73 11.55
C ALA A 146 -13.63 13.71 10.54
N LEU A 147 -12.87 14.67 10.02
CA LEU A 147 -13.35 15.66 9.05
C LEU A 147 -13.74 15.01 7.72
N ILE A 148 -12.93 14.07 7.20
CA ILE A 148 -13.25 13.33 5.99
C ILE A 148 -14.57 12.55 6.17
N GLY A 149 -14.73 11.89 7.32
CA GLY A 149 -15.97 11.18 7.65
C GLY A 149 -17.18 12.12 7.70
N ALA A 150 -17.03 13.29 8.32
CA ALA A 150 -18.10 14.30 8.40
C ALA A 150 -18.50 14.82 7.00
N ILE A 151 -17.53 15.12 6.13
CA ILE A 151 -17.78 15.58 4.76
C ILE A 151 -18.48 14.49 3.95
N ALA A 152 -18.01 13.24 4.02
CA ALA A 152 -18.63 12.12 3.31
C ALA A 152 -20.08 11.87 3.77
N SER A 153 -20.31 11.93 5.10
CA SER A 153 -21.65 11.79 5.68
C SER A 153 -22.58 12.93 5.24
N ALA A 154 -22.10 14.18 5.27
CA ALA A 154 -22.87 15.34 4.81
C ALA A 154 -23.21 15.24 3.31
N ALA A 155 -22.28 14.78 2.48
CA ALA A 155 -22.52 14.55 1.06
C ALA A 155 -23.58 13.46 0.83
N ALA A 156 -23.48 12.32 1.52
CA ALA A 156 -24.46 11.24 1.43
C ALA A 156 -25.86 11.69 1.87
N PHE A 157 -25.95 12.45 2.97
CA PHE A 157 -27.21 13.04 3.44
C PHE A 157 -27.80 14.04 2.43
N GLY A 158 -26.96 14.90 1.85
CA GLY A 158 -27.37 15.85 0.83
C GLY A 158 -27.96 15.16 -0.40
N ILE A 159 -27.29 14.11 -0.89
CA ILE A 159 -27.79 13.30 -2.01
C ILE A 159 -29.12 12.63 -1.65
N ALA A 160 -29.21 12.00 -0.48
CA ALA A 160 -30.43 11.33 -0.03
C ALA A 160 -31.62 12.31 0.02
N LYS A 161 -31.41 13.53 0.53
CA LYS A 161 -32.44 14.57 0.59
C LYS A 161 -32.84 15.13 -0.78
N VAL A 162 -31.93 15.19 -1.74
CA VAL A 162 -32.25 15.62 -3.11
C VAL A 162 -33.09 14.56 -3.83
N ILE A 163 -32.81 13.28 -3.61
CA ILE A 163 -33.54 12.17 -4.23
C ILE A 163 -34.89 11.93 -3.53
N HIS A 164 -34.93 12.07 -2.20
CA HIS A 164 -36.12 11.92 -1.37
C HIS A 164 -36.38 13.22 -0.58
N PRO A 165 -37.06 14.19 -1.20
CA PRO A 165 -37.28 15.52 -0.61
C PRO A 165 -38.22 15.51 0.62
#